data_AF-A0A8H3DF38-F1
#
_entry.id   AF-A0A8H3DF38-F1
#
_cell.length_a   1.000
_cell.length_b   1.000
_cell.length_c   1.000
_cell.angle_alpha   90.00
_cell.angle_beta   90.00
_cell.angle_gamma   90.00
#
_symmetry.space_group_name_H-M   'P 1'
#
loop_
_entity.id
_entity.type
_entity.pdbx_description
1 polymer ?
#
loop_
_entity_poly.entity_id
_entity_poly.type
_entity_poly.pdbx_seq_one_letter_code
_entity_poly.pdbx_strand_id
1 'polypeptide(L)'
;MMLFKTWGYITMAQALQFTSDFKLGHYMKIPPRPMFAAQVVATVIAGTTQLGVQAWMFTNITGMCSEDQPDGFICPSTQVFGTASIIWGVIGPALQFSKGQLYYGLVFFFIFGAIAPFIPWAITRKYPDSFVKYINFPVILSGTGSIPPASAINYVPWAIVGFIFQYVIRKRHFQWWAKYNYVLSAALDSGVAMSIIIIFFCLQYPKNGAIGANNVLTWWGNTVYDNTADSLGTPLRVLAPGEKFGPSVW
;
A
#
# COMPACT_ATOMS: atom_id res chain seq x y z
N MET A 1 -0.86 -22.48 -2.29
CA MET A 1 0.06 -21.38 -1.92
C MET A 1 -0.67 -20.14 -1.41
N MET A 2 -1.66 -19.61 -2.13
CA MET A 2 -2.45 -18.46 -1.64
C MET A 2 -3.09 -18.70 -0.26
N LEU A 3 -3.70 -19.87 -0.03
CA LEU A 3 -4.28 -20.21 1.28
C LEU A 3 -3.25 -20.15 2.42
N PHE A 4 -2.06 -20.76 2.24
CA PHE A 4 -1.01 -20.73 3.26
C PHE A 4 -0.55 -19.30 3.58
N LYS A 5 -0.32 -18.48 2.55
CA LYS A 5 0.03 -17.06 2.73
C LYS A 5 -1.09 -16.32 3.45
N THR A 6 -2.35 -16.52 3.07
CA THR A 6 -3.49 -15.87 3.71
C THR A 6 -3.58 -16.24 5.19
N TRP A 7 -3.63 -17.54 5.53
CA TRP A 7 -3.74 -17.97 6.93
C TRP A 7 -2.49 -17.66 7.76
N GLY A 8 -1.29 -17.76 7.19
CA GLY A 8 -0.05 -17.49 7.92
C GLY A 8 0.19 -16.00 8.15
N TYR A 9 0.08 -15.19 7.09
CA TYR A 9 0.40 -13.76 7.16
C TYR A 9 -0.75 -12.91 7.69
N ILE A 10 -1.97 -13.11 7.18
CA ILE A 10 -3.10 -12.24 7.52
C ILE A 10 -3.52 -12.46 8.98
N THR A 11 -3.57 -13.71 9.46
CA THR A 11 -3.91 -13.98 10.86
C THR A 11 -2.91 -13.32 11.82
N MET A 12 -1.61 -13.37 11.51
CA MET A 12 -0.57 -12.71 12.30
C MET A 12 -0.70 -11.18 12.26
N ALA A 13 -0.93 -10.61 11.08
CA ALA A 13 -1.13 -9.17 10.92
C ALA A 13 -2.36 -8.67 11.68
N GLN A 14 -3.48 -9.40 11.61
CA GLN A 14 -4.70 -9.11 12.35
C GLN A 14 -4.49 -9.24 13.87
N ALA A 15 -3.77 -10.27 14.33
CA ALA A 15 -3.44 -10.41 15.75
C ALA A 15 -2.58 -9.25 16.28
N LEU A 16 -1.64 -8.75 15.47
CA LEU A 16 -0.80 -7.61 15.83
C LEU A 16 -1.61 -6.31 15.89
N GLN A 17 -2.49 -6.05 14.92
CA GLN A 17 -3.41 -4.91 14.91
C GLN A 17 -4.34 -4.96 16.13
N PHE A 18 -4.96 -6.11 16.38
CA PHE A 18 -5.81 -6.34 17.55
C PHE A 18 -5.07 -5.99 18.85
N THR A 19 -3.85 -6.50 19.01
CA THR A 19 -3.01 -6.21 20.19
C THR A 19 -2.66 -4.72 20.31
N SER A 20 -2.37 -4.06 19.19
CA SER A 20 -2.12 -2.62 19.14
C SER A 20 -3.33 -1.82 19.64
N ASP A 21 -4.54 -2.22 19.25
CA ASP A 21 -5.77 -1.56 19.67
C ASP A 21 -6.06 -1.79 21.16
N PHE A 22 -5.79 -2.99 21.71
CA PHE A 22 -5.88 -3.21 23.16
C PHE A 22 -4.94 -2.31 23.94
N LYS A 23 -3.72 -2.11 23.43
CA LYS A 23 -2.75 -1.22 24.05
C LYS A 23 -3.27 0.23 24.06
N LEU A 24 -3.84 0.69 22.95
CA LEU A 24 -4.46 2.01 22.88
C LEU A 24 -5.67 2.12 23.82
N GLY A 25 -6.57 1.14 23.81
CA GLY A 25 -7.74 1.09 24.68
C GLY A 25 -7.36 1.12 26.16
N HIS A 26 -6.28 0.43 26.54
CA HIS A 26 -5.71 0.49 27.88
C HIS A 26 -5.22 1.89 28.25
N TYR A 27 -4.56 2.61 27.33
CA TYR A 27 -4.17 4.01 27.55
C TYR A 27 -5.37 4.94 27.70
N MET A 28 -6.45 4.68 26.98
CA MET A 28 -7.72 5.42 27.07
C MET A 28 -8.61 5.00 28.25
N LYS A 29 -8.16 4.06 29.09
CA LYS A 29 -8.91 3.53 30.25
C LYS A 29 -10.24 2.85 29.89
N ILE A 30 -10.34 2.29 28.69
CA ILE A 30 -11.50 1.52 28.26
C ILE A 30 -11.44 0.11 28.87
N PRO A 31 -12.53 -0.41 29.46
CA PRO A 31 -12.54 -1.76 30.00
C PRO A 31 -12.29 -2.82 28.91
N PRO A 32 -11.45 -3.85 29.16
CA PRO A 32 -10.98 -4.77 28.12
C PRO A 32 -12.05 -5.71 27.57
N ARG A 33 -13.02 -6.11 28.40
CA ARG A 33 -14.12 -7.01 28.01
C ARG A 33 -15.05 -6.41 26.94
N PRO A 34 -15.61 -5.20 27.13
CA PRO A 34 -16.43 -4.57 26.09
C PRO A 34 -15.61 -4.18 24.85
N MET A 35 -14.32 -3.83 25.01
CA MET A 35 -13.43 -3.59 23.86
C MET A 35 -13.29 -4.85 23.00
N PHE A 36 -13.02 -6.00 23.63
CA PHE A 36 -12.96 -7.30 22.96
C PHE A 36 -14.27 -7.65 22.27
N ALA A 37 -15.39 -7.54 22.98
CA ALA A 37 -16.71 -7.83 22.41
C ALA A 37 -17.03 -6.95 21.20
N ALA A 38 -16.74 -5.64 21.29
CA ALA A 38 -16.98 -4.71 20.20
C ALA A 38 -16.15 -5.05 18.95
N GLN A 39 -14.86 -5.36 19.12
CA GLN A 39 -14.00 -5.76 18.00
C GLN A 39 -14.47 -7.07 17.37
N VAL A 40 -14.75 -8.10 18.17
CA VAL A 40 -15.21 -9.40 17.64
C VAL A 40 -16.52 -9.27 16.88
N VAL A 41 -17.51 -8.56 17.43
CA VAL A 41 -18.80 -8.34 16.76
C VAL A 41 -18.62 -7.54 15.46
N ALA A 42 -17.81 -6.47 15.49
CA ALA A 42 -17.52 -5.68 14.30
C ALA A 42 -16.83 -6.52 13.21
N THR A 43 -15.85 -7.36 13.58
CA THR A 43 -15.16 -8.25 12.64
C THR A 43 -16.10 -9.29 12.04
N VAL A 44 -17.01 -9.87 12.82
CA VAL A 44 -18.01 -10.83 12.29
C VAL A 44 -18.92 -10.15 11.27
N ILE A 45 -19.44 -8.96 11.58
CA ILE A 45 -20.32 -8.21 10.67
C ILE A 45 -19.56 -7.79 9.40
N ALA A 46 -18.35 -7.26 9.55
CA ALA A 46 -17.53 -6.84 8.41
C ALA A 46 -17.15 -8.03 7.53
N GLY A 47 -16.74 -9.14 8.12
CA GLY A 47 -16.37 -10.37 7.41
C GLY A 47 -17.53 -10.96 6.63
N THR A 48 -18.72 -11.08 7.23
CA THR A 48 -19.90 -11.61 6.53
C THR A 48 -20.38 -10.69 5.41
N THR A 49 -20.40 -9.38 5.65
CA THR A 49 -20.80 -8.39 4.64
C THR A 49 -19.82 -8.41 3.45
N GLN A 50 -18.52 -8.42 3.72
CA GLN A 50 -17.50 -8.45 2.67
C GLN A 50 -17.55 -9.74 1.86
N LEU A 51 -17.76 -10.89 2.50
CA LEU A 51 -17.97 -12.17 1.80
C LEU A 51 -19.24 -12.15 0.93
N GLY A 52 -20.34 -11.59 1.44
CA GLY A 52 -21.59 -11.47 0.69
C GLY A 52 -21.44 -10.60 -0.56
N VAL A 53 -20.82 -9.43 -0.42
CA VAL A 53 -20.52 -8.53 -1.55
C VAL A 53 -19.60 -9.23 -2.54
N GLN A 54 -18.54 -9.88 -2.07
CA GLN A 54 -17.59 -10.58 -2.94
C GLN A 54 -18.27 -11.73 -3.72
N ALA A 55 -19.15 -12.51 -3.08
CA ALA A 55 -19.91 -13.56 -3.73
C ALA A 55 -20.87 -13.01 -4.79
N TRP A 56 -21.53 -11.88 -4.50
CA TRP A 56 -22.38 -11.17 -5.46
C TRP A 56 -21.57 -10.65 -6.65
N MET A 57 -20.39 -10.08 -6.40
CA MET A 57 -19.52 -9.57 -7.45
C MET A 57 -19.11 -10.69 -8.42
N PHE A 58 -18.75 -11.88 -7.92
CA PHE A 58 -18.33 -12.99 -8.80
C PHE A 58 -19.45 -13.54 -9.69
N THR A 59 -20.72 -13.41 -9.29
CA THR A 59 -21.85 -13.91 -10.08
C THR A 59 -22.41 -12.87 -11.05
N ASN A 60 -22.27 -11.58 -10.75
CA ASN A 60 -22.85 -10.50 -11.55
C ASN A 60 -21.84 -9.84 -12.49
N ILE A 61 -20.54 -9.87 -12.18
CA ILE A 61 -19.49 -9.20 -12.95
C ILE A 61 -18.73 -10.24 -13.77
N THR A 62 -19.04 -10.31 -15.07
CA THR A 62 -18.31 -11.17 -16.02
C THR A 62 -16.96 -10.55 -16.35
N GLY A 63 -15.87 -11.33 -16.38
CA GLY A 63 -14.53 -10.80 -16.72
C GLY A 63 -13.82 -10.04 -15.59
N MET A 64 -14.20 -10.26 -14.33
CA MET A 64 -13.55 -9.62 -13.17
C MET A 64 -12.03 -9.87 -13.14
N CYS A 65 -11.27 -8.83 -12.84
CA CYS A 65 -9.80 -8.82 -12.79
C CYS A 65 -9.10 -9.00 -14.16
N SER A 66 -9.84 -8.91 -15.27
CA SER A 66 -9.25 -8.76 -16.61
C SER A 66 -8.86 -7.30 -16.88
N GLU A 67 -7.82 -7.09 -17.68
CA GLU A 67 -7.34 -5.74 -18.04
C GLU A 67 -8.36 -4.97 -18.89
N ASP A 68 -9.17 -5.67 -19.68
CA ASP A 68 -10.17 -5.11 -20.60
C ASP A 68 -11.56 -4.93 -19.96
N GLN A 69 -11.67 -4.98 -18.64
CA GLN A 69 -12.99 -4.94 -17.98
C GLN A 69 -13.65 -3.56 -18.14
N PRO A 70 -14.84 -3.45 -18.76
CA PRO A 70 -15.45 -2.15 -19.10
C PRO A 70 -15.83 -1.31 -17.87
N ASP A 71 -16.05 -1.97 -16.73
CA ASP A 71 -16.43 -1.32 -15.47
C ASP A 71 -15.22 -1.03 -14.55
N GLY A 72 -13.99 -1.29 -15.00
CA GLY A 72 -12.77 -0.95 -14.26
C GLY A 72 -12.42 -1.86 -13.07
N PHE A 73 -13.01 -3.05 -12.97
CA PHE A 73 -12.69 -4.03 -11.92
C PHE A 73 -11.38 -4.81 -12.19
N ILE A 74 -10.24 -4.11 -12.18
CA ILE A 74 -8.91 -4.63 -12.57
C ILE A 74 -8.09 -5.30 -11.44
N CYS A 75 -8.60 -5.34 -10.20
CA CYS A 75 -8.04 -6.10 -9.06
C CYS A 75 -6.50 -6.03 -8.80
N PRO A 76 -5.85 -4.85 -8.81
CA PRO A 76 -4.39 -4.74 -8.79
C PRO A 76 -3.77 -5.30 -7.50
N SER A 77 -4.38 -5.03 -6.34
CA SER A 77 -3.89 -5.54 -5.05
C SER A 77 -3.94 -7.07 -4.97
N THR A 78 -4.99 -7.68 -5.53
CA THR A 78 -5.15 -9.15 -5.57
C THR A 78 -4.10 -9.79 -6.49
N GLN A 79 -3.82 -9.18 -7.65
CA GLN A 79 -2.77 -9.65 -8.56
C GLN A 79 -1.38 -9.58 -7.92
N VAL A 80 -1.05 -8.49 -7.22
CA VAL A 80 0.21 -8.36 -6.48
C VAL A 80 0.29 -9.41 -5.37
N PHE A 81 -0.78 -9.62 -4.61
CA PHE A 81 -0.82 -10.64 -3.57
C PHE A 81 -0.61 -12.05 -4.12
N GLY A 82 -1.21 -12.34 -5.29
CA GLY A 82 -1.05 -13.57 -6.07
C GLY A 82 0.38 -13.77 -6.54
N THR A 83 0.94 -12.77 -7.23
CA THR A 83 2.31 -12.79 -7.76
C THR A 83 3.34 -13.00 -6.64
N ALA A 84 3.19 -12.31 -5.52
CA ALA A 84 4.04 -12.52 -4.36
C ALA A 84 3.93 -13.95 -3.79
N SER A 85 2.76 -14.60 -3.86
CA SER A 85 2.64 -16.00 -3.43
C SER A 85 3.36 -16.98 -4.37
N ILE A 86 3.46 -16.65 -5.66
CA ILE A 86 4.21 -17.44 -6.64
C ILE A 86 5.71 -17.27 -6.38
N ILE A 87 6.16 -16.04 -6.17
CA ILE A 87 7.56 -15.71 -5.86
C ILE A 87 8.03 -16.48 -4.63
N TRP A 88 7.30 -16.39 -3.50
CA TRP A 88 7.73 -17.03 -2.25
C TRP A 88 7.36 -18.51 -2.14
N GLY A 89 6.34 -18.97 -2.88
CA GLY A 89 5.82 -20.34 -2.77
C GLY A 89 6.30 -21.30 -3.87
N VAL A 90 6.36 -20.86 -5.13
CA VAL A 90 6.64 -21.72 -6.30
C VAL A 90 8.12 -21.70 -6.68
N ILE A 91 8.75 -20.52 -6.75
CA ILE A 91 10.19 -20.41 -7.01
C ILE A 91 10.98 -21.05 -5.85
N GLY A 92 10.44 -20.90 -4.63
CA GLY A 92 10.96 -21.52 -3.42
C GLY A 92 12.28 -20.90 -2.94
N PRO A 93 12.64 -21.14 -1.67
CA PRO A 93 13.83 -20.53 -1.05
C PRO A 93 15.14 -21.01 -1.67
N ALA A 94 15.18 -22.20 -2.29
CA ALA A 94 16.38 -22.73 -2.91
C ALA A 94 16.86 -21.88 -4.11
N LEU A 95 15.95 -21.46 -4.98
CA LEU A 95 16.28 -20.62 -6.13
C LEU A 95 16.42 -19.14 -5.76
N GLN A 96 15.89 -18.72 -4.60
CA GLN A 96 15.99 -17.33 -4.15
C GLN A 96 17.20 -17.05 -3.27
N PHE A 97 17.55 -17.98 -2.38
CA PHE A 97 18.49 -17.74 -1.28
C PHE A 97 19.72 -18.66 -1.30
N SER A 98 19.80 -19.61 -2.24
CA SER A 98 21.00 -20.44 -2.38
C SER A 98 22.12 -19.69 -3.09
N LYS A 99 23.37 -20.01 -2.70
CA LYS A 99 24.58 -19.41 -3.26
C LYS A 99 24.69 -19.74 -4.75
N GLY A 100 24.89 -18.72 -5.58
CA GLY A 100 25.04 -18.85 -7.05
C GLY A 100 23.75 -18.62 -7.85
N GLN A 101 22.62 -18.42 -7.17
CA GLN A 101 21.34 -18.11 -7.82
C GLN A 101 21.13 -16.59 -7.97
N LEU A 102 20.31 -16.21 -8.95
CA LEU A 102 20.12 -14.81 -9.37
C LEU A 102 19.76 -13.85 -8.22
N TYR A 103 18.92 -14.31 -7.30
CA TYR A 103 18.37 -13.50 -6.20
C TYR A 103 19.16 -13.60 -4.89
N TYR A 104 20.27 -14.35 -4.87
CA TYR A 104 21.09 -14.55 -3.67
C TYR A 104 21.56 -13.22 -3.05
N GLY A 105 21.86 -12.24 -3.90
CA GLY A 105 22.25 -10.88 -3.48
C GLY A 105 21.22 -10.18 -2.61
N LEU A 106 19.92 -10.48 -2.78
CA LEU A 106 18.84 -9.86 -2.02
C LEU A 106 18.85 -10.27 -0.55
N VAL A 107 19.38 -11.45 -0.21
CA VAL A 107 19.52 -11.87 1.19
C VAL A 107 20.38 -10.87 1.95
N PHE A 108 21.51 -10.44 1.39
CA PHE A 108 22.43 -9.52 2.07
C PHE A 108 21.86 -8.14 2.38
N PHE A 109 20.69 -7.78 1.84
CA PHE A 109 19.97 -6.59 2.28
C PHE A 109 19.55 -6.65 3.75
N PHE A 110 19.46 -7.84 4.38
CA PHE A 110 19.24 -7.93 5.83
C PHE A 110 20.41 -7.28 6.60
N ILE A 111 21.66 -7.45 6.11
CA ILE A 111 22.86 -6.86 6.72
C ILE A 111 22.80 -5.35 6.55
N PHE A 112 22.42 -4.89 5.35
CA PHE A 112 22.22 -3.47 5.10
C PHE A 112 21.16 -2.89 6.04
N GLY A 113 20.01 -3.55 6.19
CA GLY A 113 18.95 -3.14 7.11
C GLY A 113 19.39 -3.12 8.58
N ALA A 114 20.26 -4.05 8.98
CA ALA A 114 20.84 -4.08 10.33
C ALA A 114 21.84 -2.94 10.55
N ILE A 115 22.69 -2.63 9.56
CA ILE A 115 23.74 -1.60 9.66
C ILE A 115 23.18 -0.18 9.47
N ALA A 116 22.19 0.00 8.59
CA ALA A 116 21.60 1.29 8.25
C ALA A 116 21.23 2.18 9.45
N PRO A 117 20.60 1.68 10.54
CA PRO A 117 20.31 2.50 11.71
C PRO A 117 21.54 2.84 12.58
N PHE A 118 22.64 2.09 12.49
CA PHE A 118 23.87 2.40 13.24
C PHE A 118 24.63 3.59 12.66
N ILE A 119 24.53 3.84 11.35
CA ILE A 119 25.18 4.97 10.68
C ILE A 119 24.72 6.33 11.27
N PRO A 120 23.41 6.66 11.30
CA PRO A 120 22.96 7.91 11.88
C PRO A 120 23.19 7.95 13.40
N TRP A 121 23.16 6.82 14.10
CA TRP A 121 23.48 6.76 15.53
C TRP A 121 24.94 7.17 15.80
N ALA A 122 25.89 6.61 15.05
CA ALA A 122 27.31 6.93 15.18
C ALA A 122 27.61 8.39 14.81
N ILE A 123 26.98 8.90 13.75
CA ILE A 123 27.13 10.30 13.31
C ILE A 123 26.55 11.25 14.36
N THR A 124 25.37 10.96 14.91
CA THR A 124 24.74 11.81 15.94
C THR A 124 25.55 11.81 17.24
N ARG A 125 26.26 10.71 17.55
CA ARG A 125 27.17 10.63 18.70
C ARG A 125 28.41 11.53 18.54
N LYS A 126 28.89 11.73 17.32
CA LYS A 126 30.06 12.59 17.03
C LYS A 126 29.67 14.05 16.73
N TYR A 127 28.50 14.26 16.12
CA TYR A 127 27.96 15.58 15.73
C TYR A 127 26.49 15.70 16.18
N PRO A 128 26.23 16.09 17.44
CA PRO A 128 24.88 16.13 18.02
C PRO A 128 23.95 17.16 17.35
N ASP A 129 24.52 18.19 16.71
CA ASP A 129 23.76 19.24 16.01
C ASP A 129 23.51 18.94 14.52
N SER A 130 23.94 17.80 14.01
CA SER A 130 23.72 17.43 12.61
C SER A 130 22.24 17.13 12.31
N PHE A 131 21.82 17.40 11.07
CA PHE A 131 20.48 17.05 10.58
C PHE A 131 20.22 15.53 10.54
N VAL A 132 21.29 14.72 10.59
CA VAL A 132 21.26 13.26 10.52
C VAL A 132 20.45 12.65 11.67
N LYS A 133 20.29 13.36 12.80
CA LYS A 133 19.42 12.94 13.91
C LYS A 133 17.94 12.80 13.53
N TYR A 134 17.49 13.45 12.46
CA TYR A 134 16.11 13.39 11.97
C TYR A 134 15.89 12.27 10.94
N ILE A 135 16.94 11.58 10.50
CA ILE A 135 16.85 10.50 9.52
C ILE A 135 16.54 9.19 10.25
N ASN A 136 15.38 8.60 9.95
CA ASN A 136 14.97 7.31 10.48
C ASN A 136 14.94 6.26 9.35
N PHE A 137 16.03 5.49 9.23
CA PHE A 137 16.16 4.44 8.21
C PHE A 137 15.06 3.36 8.29
N PRO A 138 14.68 2.84 9.47
CA PRO A 138 13.54 1.92 9.57
C PRO A 138 12.26 2.46 8.95
N VAL A 139 11.93 3.73 9.14
CA VAL A 139 10.73 4.36 8.54
C VAL A 139 10.86 4.45 7.03
N ILE A 140 12.04 4.83 6.52
CA ILE A 140 12.29 4.93 5.07
C ILE A 140 12.16 3.55 4.40
N LEU A 141 12.76 2.52 5.00
CA LEU A 141 12.72 1.15 4.48
C LEU A 141 11.32 0.54 4.60
N SER A 142 10.59 0.82 5.69
CA SER A 142 9.19 0.40 5.82
C SER A 142 8.32 1.01 4.73
N GLY A 143 8.61 2.25 4.32
CA GLY A 143 7.89 2.93 3.25
C GLY A 143 7.92 2.17 1.93
N THR A 144 9.02 1.48 1.61
CA THR A 144 9.13 0.69 0.36
C THR A 144 8.27 -0.59 0.35
N GLY A 145 7.69 -0.99 1.48
CA GLY A 145 6.88 -2.20 1.57
C GLY A 145 5.55 -2.15 0.80
N SER A 146 5.07 -0.96 0.44
CA SER A 146 3.83 -0.79 -0.37
C SER A 146 4.10 -0.70 -1.88
N ILE A 147 5.37 -0.80 -2.30
CA ILE A 147 5.77 -0.91 -3.71
C ILE A 147 5.91 -2.41 -4.04
N PRO A 148 5.10 -3.01 -4.92
CA PRO A 148 3.83 -2.57 -5.55
C PRO A 148 2.60 -2.80 -4.64
N PRO A 149 1.42 -2.19 -4.91
CA PRO A 149 1.02 -1.48 -6.13
C PRO A 149 1.26 0.05 -6.12
N ALA A 150 1.78 0.62 -5.04
CA ALA A 150 2.00 2.06 -4.99
C ALA A 150 3.18 2.45 -5.90
N SER A 151 2.92 3.20 -6.96
CA SER A 151 3.95 3.77 -7.84
C SER A 151 4.45 5.14 -7.34
N ALA A 152 5.43 5.72 -8.04
CA ALA A 152 6.02 7.01 -7.70
C ALA A 152 4.96 8.14 -7.59
N ILE A 153 3.89 8.07 -8.37
CA ILE A 153 2.78 9.03 -8.32
C ILE A 153 2.03 9.03 -6.98
N ASN A 154 2.14 7.96 -6.18
CA ASN A 154 1.56 7.91 -4.84
C ASN A 154 2.53 8.47 -3.80
N TYR A 155 3.82 8.15 -3.92
CA TYR A 155 4.85 8.57 -2.95
C TYR A 155 5.18 10.06 -3.03
N VAL A 156 5.21 10.65 -4.24
CA VAL A 156 5.58 12.05 -4.42
C VAL A 156 4.55 13.00 -3.78
N PRO A 157 3.23 12.90 -4.06
CA PRO A 157 2.22 13.70 -3.37
C PRO A 157 2.20 13.42 -1.86
N TRP A 158 2.37 12.17 -1.44
CA TRP A 158 2.46 11.82 -0.02
C TRP A 158 3.60 12.56 0.68
N ALA A 159 4.79 12.61 0.08
CA ALA A 159 5.93 13.35 0.59
C ALA A 159 5.69 14.87 0.62
N ILE A 160 5.05 15.43 -0.41
CA ILE A 160 4.70 16.85 -0.50
C ILE A 160 3.71 17.24 0.60
N VAL A 161 2.61 16.49 0.73
CA VAL A 161 1.59 16.73 1.77
C VAL A 161 2.20 16.54 3.15
N GLY A 162 3.02 15.51 3.34
CA GLY A 162 3.79 15.29 4.56
C GLY A 162 4.66 16.49 4.92
N PHE A 163 5.41 17.04 3.97
CA PHE A 163 6.24 18.23 4.18
C PHE A 163 5.40 19.47 4.53
N ILE A 164 4.31 19.72 3.81
CA ILE A 164 3.44 20.88 4.06
C ILE A 164 2.87 20.82 5.48
N PHE A 165 2.26 19.69 5.88
CA PHE A 165 1.61 19.59 7.18
C PHE A 165 2.60 19.42 8.33
N GLN A 166 3.65 18.62 8.17
CA GLN A 166 4.58 18.31 9.25
C GLN A 166 5.72 19.32 9.42
N TYR A 167 6.11 20.04 8.37
CA TYR A 167 7.19 21.03 8.43
C TYR A 167 6.66 22.47 8.35
N VAL A 168 5.87 22.83 7.33
CA VAL A 168 5.44 24.22 7.11
C VAL A 168 4.38 24.64 8.12
N ILE A 169 3.26 23.91 8.18
CA ILE A 169 2.12 24.25 9.04
C ILE A 169 2.49 24.08 10.51
N ARG A 170 3.20 23.00 10.86
CA ARG A 170 3.67 22.77 12.22
C ARG A 170 4.58 23.89 12.73
N LYS A 171 5.47 24.44 11.90
CA LYS A 171 6.36 25.55 12.29
C LYS A 171 5.64 26.91 12.35
N ARG A 172 4.74 27.21 11.41
CA ARG A 172 4.06 28.52 11.34
C ARG A 172 2.83 28.64 12.24
N HIS A 173 2.05 27.56 12.36
CA HIS A 173 0.76 27.55 13.07
C HIS A 173 0.63 26.33 14.00
N PHE A 174 1.53 26.22 14.97
CA PHE A 174 1.57 25.07 15.88
C PHE A 174 0.27 24.84 16.66
N GLN A 175 -0.40 25.91 17.13
CA GLN A 175 -1.65 25.77 17.89
C GLN A 175 -2.78 25.16 17.06
N TRP A 176 -2.89 25.53 15.78
CA TRP A 176 -3.86 24.93 14.87
C TRP A 176 -3.49 23.48 14.58
N TRP A 177 -2.22 23.21 14.29
CA TRP A 177 -1.74 21.86 13.98
C TRP A 177 -1.99 20.88 15.14
N ALA A 178 -1.67 21.26 16.37
CA ALA A 178 -1.84 20.39 17.54
C ALA A 178 -3.31 20.03 17.81
N LYS A 179 -4.24 20.93 17.48
CA LYS A 179 -5.67 20.75 17.74
C LYS A 179 -6.43 20.06 16.60
N TYR A 180 -6.11 20.39 15.35
CA TYR A 180 -6.94 20.02 14.20
C TYR A 180 -6.28 19.08 13.20
N ASN A 181 -4.95 18.89 13.22
CA ASN A 181 -4.27 18.10 12.18
C ASN A 181 -4.75 16.65 12.13
N TYR A 182 -4.90 15.98 13.27
CA TYR A 182 -5.40 14.60 13.32
C TYR A 182 -6.88 14.50 12.92
N VAL A 183 -7.71 15.48 13.31
CA VAL A 183 -9.12 15.53 12.93
C VAL A 183 -9.26 15.74 11.42
N LEU A 184 -8.44 16.63 10.84
CA LEU A 184 -8.38 16.84 9.39
C LEU A 184 -7.93 15.58 8.65
N SER A 185 -6.91 14.88 9.15
CA SER A 185 -6.48 13.59 8.57
C SER A 185 -7.64 12.59 8.53
N ALA A 186 -8.32 12.41 9.66
CA ALA A 186 -9.47 11.50 9.73
C ALA A 186 -10.63 11.92 8.82
N ALA A 187 -10.87 13.24 8.69
CA ALA A 187 -11.87 13.79 7.78
C ALA A 187 -11.51 13.58 6.31
N LEU A 188 -10.23 13.71 5.93
CA LEU A 188 -9.76 13.45 4.58
C LEU A 188 -9.90 11.96 4.23
N ASP A 189 -9.50 11.06 5.13
CA ASP A 189 -9.64 9.61 4.91
C ASP A 189 -11.12 9.20 4.72
N SER A 190 -12.00 9.72 5.59
CA SER A 190 -13.44 9.48 5.51
C SER A 190 -14.06 10.12 4.26
N GLY A 191 -13.60 11.32 3.89
CA GLY A 191 -14.05 12.05 2.71
C GLY A 191 -13.67 11.34 1.42
N VAL A 192 -12.46 10.79 1.33
CA VAL A 192 -12.02 9.97 0.19
C VAL A 192 -12.88 8.72 0.08
N ALA A 193 -13.13 8.00 1.17
CA ALA A 193 -13.98 6.81 1.15
C ALA A 193 -15.40 7.10 0.64
N MET A 194 -16.02 8.19 1.12
CA MET A 194 -17.35 8.62 0.66
C MET A 194 -17.32 9.08 -0.81
N SER A 195 -16.30 9.85 -1.20
CA SER A 195 -16.15 10.34 -2.57
C SER A 195 -15.98 9.19 -3.56
N ILE A 196 -15.22 8.15 -3.20
CA ILE A 196 -15.05 6.96 -4.03
C ILE A 196 -16.39 6.28 -4.29
N ILE A 197 -17.22 6.09 -3.26
CA ILE A 197 -18.56 5.48 -3.42
C ILE A 197 -19.41 6.30 -4.39
N ILE A 198 -19.43 7.63 -4.21
CA ILE A 198 -20.22 8.53 -5.08
C ILE A 198 -19.69 8.50 -6.52
N ILE A 199 -18.37 8.63 -6.72
CA ILE A 199 -17.76 8.61 -8.05
C ILE A 199 -18.02 7.26 -8.73
N PHE A 200 -17.85 6.16 -8.01
CA PHE A 200 -18.06 4.83 -8.55
C PHE A 200 -19.51 4.63 -9.00
N PHE A 201 -20.49 4.86 -8.12
CA PHE A 201 -21.90 4.60 -8.45
C PHE A 201 -22.55 5.65 -9.34
N CYS A 202 -22.10 6.92 -9.31
CA CYS A 202 -22.73 7.99 -10.08
C CYS A 202 -22.02 8.28 -11.42
N LEU A 203 -20.71 8.03 -11.54
CA LEU A 203 -19.92 8.40 -12.72
C LEU A 203 -19.33 7.21 -13.47
N GLN A 204 -18.81 6.19 -12.77
CA GLN A 204 -18.14 5.04 -13.42
C GLN A 204 -19.13 3.93 -13.79
N TYR A 205 -19.98 3.51 -12.85
CA TYR A 205 -20.88 2.36 -13.01
C TYR A 205 -22.03 2.58 -14.02
N PRO A 206 -22.69 3.75 -14.11
CA PRO A 206 -23.77 3.93 -15.09
C PRO A 206 -23.20 4.26 -16.49
N LYS A 207 -23.64 3.50 -17.51
CA LYS A 207 -23.23 3.61 -18.92
C LYS A 207 -21.72 3.35 -19.19
N ASN A 208 -21.12 2.31 -18.60
CA ASN A 208 -19.74 1.88 -18.90
C ASN A 208 -18.71 3.04 -18.84
N GLY A 209 -18.75 3.88 -17.80
CA GLY A 209 -17.84 5.03 -17.67
C GLY A 209 -18.03 6.18 -18.67
N ALA A 210 -19.10 6.19 -19.48
CA ALA A 210 -19.31 7.21 -20.52
C ALA A 210 -19.99 8.51 -20.01
N ILE A 211 -20.41 8.58 -18.74
CA ILE A 211 -21.05 9.78 -18.18
C ILE A 211 -20.00 10.88 -17.99
N GLY A 212 -19.92 11.78 -18.98
CA GLY A 212 -19.01 12.92 -18.97
C GLY A 212 -17.82 12.79 -19.93
N ALA A 213 -17.78 11.74 -20.75
CA ALA A 213 -16.77 11.54 -21.81
C ALA A 213 -16.58 12.74 -22.75
N ASN A 214 -17.61 13.59 -22.90
CA ASN A 214 -17.55 14.76 -23.78
C ASN A 214 -17.27 16.09 -23.05
N ASN A 215 -17.33 16.16 -21.70
CA ASN A 215 -17.24 17.44 -20.97
C ASN A 215 -16.39 17.39 -19.68
N VAL A 216 -16.58 16.40 -18.80
CA VAL A 216 -16.02 16.41 -17.42
C VAL A 216 -15.03 15.27 -17.17
N LEU A 217 -15.03 14.19 -17.97
CA LEU A 217 -13.97 13.16 -17.90
C LEU A 217 -12.71 13.54 -18.67
N THR A 218 -12.80 14.41 -19.68
CA THR A 218 -11.65 14.87 -20.47
C THR A 218 -10.95 16.08 -19.85
N TRP A 219 -10.75 16.07 -18.53
CA TRP A 219 -9.91 17.07 -17.87
C TRP A 219 -8.58 16.43 -17.47
N TRP A 220 -7.55 17.27 -17.39
CA TRP A 220 -6.16 16.86 -17.16
C TRP A 220 -5.99 15.79 -16.06
N GLY A 221 -6.67 15.93 -14.92
CA GLY A 221 -6.50 14.97 -13.81
C GLY A 221 -7.12 13.59 -14.03
N ASN A 222 -8.03 13.43 -15.00
CA ASN A 222 -8.59 12.12 -15.35
C ASN A 222 -7.91 11.49 -16.58
N THR A 223 -7.21 12.24 -17.42
CA THR A 223 -6.62 11.70 -18.66
C THR A 223 -5.11 11.53 -18.58
N VAL A 224 -4.44 12.24 -17.67
CA VAL A 224 -2.97 12.24 -17.62
C VAL A 224 -2.42 10.96 -17.03
N TYR A 225 -3.11 10.36 -16.06
CA TYR A 225 -2.60 9.15 -15.42
C TYR A 225 -2.47 8.01 -16.45
N ASP A 226 -3.41 7.89 -17.40
CA ASP A 226 -3.37 6.91 -18.50
C ASP A 226 -2.21 7.12 -19.48
N ASN A 227 -1.78 8.37 -19.68
CA ASN A 227 -0.69 8.71 -20.60
C ASN A 227 0.71 8.66 -19.95
N THR A 228 0.83 8.15 -18.73
CA THR A 228 2.13 7.99 -18.06
C THR A 228 2.77 6.65 -18.38
N ALA A 229 4.12 6.60 -18.35
CA ALA A 229 4.88 5.36 -18.50
C ALA A 229 4.50 4.30 -17.45
N ASP A 230 4.05 4.73 -16.26
CA ASP A 230 3.55 3.86 -15.19
C ASP A 230 2.22 3.18 -15.58
N SER A 231 1.31 3.87 -16.27
CA SER A 231 0.04 3.29 -16.73
C SER A 231 0.21 2.45 -18.00
N LEU A 232 1.05 2.90 -18.92
CA LEU A 232 1.39 2.17 -20.15
C LEU A 232 2.29 0.95 -19.92
N GLY A 233 2.71 0.69 -18.68
CA GLY A 233 3.61 -0.41 -18.33
C GLY A 233 4.92 -0.40 -19.13
N THR A 234 5.38 0.78 -19.53
CA THR A 234 6.48 0.91 -20.49
C THR A 234 7.76 0.36 -19.85
N PRO A 235 8.37 -0.70 -20.41
CA PRO A 235 9.54 -1.29 -19.80
C PRO A 235 10.73 -0.33 -19.89
N LEU A 236 11.41 -0.10 -18.77
CA LEU A 236 12.62 0.72 -18.72
C LEU A 236 13.72 0.22 -19.68
N ARG A 237 13.73 -1.09 -19.96
CA ARG A 237 14.64 -1.72 -20.92
C ARG A 237 13.86 -2.62 -21.87
N VAL A 238 13.90 -2.29 -23.16
CA VAL A 238 13.40 -3.14 -24.24
C VAL A 238 14.54 -4.07 -24.66
N LEU A 239 14.30 -5.39 -24.62
CA LEU A 239 15.28 -6.39 -25.06
C LEU A 239 15.45 -6.32 -26.59
N ALA A 240 16.69 -6.37 -27.06
CA ALA A 240 16.96 -6.57 -28.49
C ALA A 240 16.49 -7.97 -28.92
N PRO A 241 16.21 -8.22 -30.22
CA PRO A 241 15.79 -9.54 -30.70
C PRO A 241 16.79 -10.63 -30.28
N GLY A 242 16.37 -11.55 -29.41
CA GLY A 242 17.19 -12.64 -28.90
C GLY A 242 17.81 -12.43 -27.51
N GLU A 243 17.75 -11.22 -26.93
CA GLU A 243 18.07 -11.03 -25.51
C GLU A 243 16.94 -11.59 -24.62
N LYS A 244 17.30 -12.14 -23.46
CA LYS A 244 16.37 -12.61 -22.43
C LYS A 244 16.64 -11.88 -21.12
N PHE A 245 15.61 -11.69 -20.30
CA PHE A 245 15.81 -11.31 -18.90
C PHE A 245 16.31 -12.53 -18.12
N GLY A 246 17.48 -12.40 -17.49
CA GLY A 246 18.11 -13.46 -16.71
C GLY A 246 19.28 -14.16 -17.45
N PRO A 247 20.03 -15.01 -16.74
CA PRO A 247 21.20 -15.69 -17.28
C PRO A 247 20.78 -16.72 -18.32
N SER A 248 21.65 -16.95 -19.31
CA SER A 248 21.44 -17.96 -20.36
C SER A 248 21.49 -19.40 -19.84
N VAL A 249 22.04 -19.60 -18.63
CA VAL A 249 22.16 -20.88 -17.93
C VAL A 249 21.82 -20.66 -16.45
N TRP A 250 20.99 -21.52 -15.87
CA TRP A 250 20.49 -21.47 -14.48
C TRP A 250 21.24 -22.43 -13.56
#